data_AF-A0A953CTI5-F1
#
_entry.id   AF-A0A953CTI5-F1
#
_cell.length_a   1.000
_cell.length_b   1.000
_cell.length_c   1.000
_cell.angle_alpha   90.00
_cell.angle_beta   90.00
_cell.angle_gamma   90.00
#
_symmetry.space_group_name_H-M   'P 1'
#
loop_
_entity.id
_entity.type
_entity.pdbx_description
1 polymer ?
#
loop_
_entity_poly.entity_id
_entity_poly.type
_entity_poly.pdbx_seq_one_letter_code
_entity_poly.pdbx_strand_id
1 'polypeptide(L)'
;MDRILSIELNLEEGSLLLTALAECPFKTVFELIGKLNHQAHLHFTEISDHTLRRPFEFTEQELALSMKALGRLPYEHVHQLLNSLNRQQALQLQTEDNHTPGHSRKKHADH
;
A
#
# COMPACT_ATOMS: atom_id res chain seq x y z
N MET A 1 -4.96 -14.69 -7.45
CA MET A 1 -4.07 -14.22 -6.37
C MET A 1 -4.23 -12.72 -6.33
N ASP A 2 -4.63 -12.15 -5.20
CA ASP A 2 -4.64 -10.69 -5.05
C ASP A 2 -3.20 -10.18 -5.08
N ARG A 3 -2.98 -9.11 -5.84
CA ARG A 3 -1.68 -8.48 -5.99
C ARG A 3 -1.27 -7.81 -4.67
N ILE A 4 -0.02 -7.99 -4.27
CA ILE A 4 0.56 -7.32 -3.10
C ILE A 4 1.27 -6.04 -3.55
N LEU A 5 1.02 -4.96 -2.81
CA LEU A 5 1.58 -3.63 -3.01
C LEU A 5 2.32 -3.23 -1.73
N SER A 6 3.56 -2.75 -1.88
CA SER A 6 4.36 -2.21 -0.78
C SER A 6 4.22 -0.69 -0.75
N ILE A 7 3.72 -0.15 0.35
CA ILE A 7 3.42 1.28 0.53
C ILE A 7 4.26 1.85 1.67
N GLU A 8 5.06 2.86 1.38
CA GLU A 8 5.86 3.59 2.34
C GLU A 8 5.01 4.59 3.11
N LEU A 9 4.90 4.39 4.43
CA LEU A 9 4.17 5.24 5.38
C LEU A 9 5.06 5.62 6.56
N ASN A 10 4.98 6.86 7.04
CA ASN A 10 5.47 7.23 8.37
C ASN A 10 4.40 7.00 9.45
N LEU A 11 4.73 7.29 10.71
CA LEU A 11 3.82 7.05 11.83
C LEU A 11 2.53 7.89 11.75
N GLU A 12 2.63 9.16 11.34
CA GLU A 12 1.48 10.06 11.22
C GLU A 12 0.52 9.59 10.12
N GLU A 13 1.06 9.23 8.96
CA GLU A 13 0.30 8.68 7.83
C GLU A 13 -0.38 7.36 8.20
N GLY A 14 0.33 6.48 8.90
CA GLY A 14 -0.23 5.23 9.41
C GLY A 14 -1.35 5.45 10.43
N SER A 15 -1.19 6.42 11.34
CA SER A 15 -2.21 6.78 12.33
C SER A 15 -3.47 7.35 11.67
N LEU A 16 -3.30 8.22 10.68
CA LEU A 16 -4.41 8.78 9.89
C LEU A 16 -5.16 7.68 9.13
N LEU A 17 -4.43 6.73 8.53
CA LEU A 17 -5.02 5.59 7.85
C LEU A 17 -5.84 4.71 8.80
N LEU A 18 -5.29 4.38 9.97
CA LEU A 18 -6.00 3.60 11.00
C LEU A 18 -7.26 4.31 11.50
N THR A 19 -7.19 5.64 11.68
CA THR A 19 -8.35 6.46 12.04
C THR A 19 -9.45 6.36 10.99
N ALA A 20 -9.10 6.48 9.71
CA ALA A 20 -10.08 6.34 8.63
C ALA A 20 -10.71 4.94 8.57
N LEU A 21 -9.92 3.89 8.79
CA LEU A 21 -10.40 2.51 8.83
C LEU A 21 -11.33 2.26 10.03
N ALA A 22 -11.06 2.89 11.19
CA ALA A 22 -11.89 2.75 12.38
C ALA A 22 -13.32 3.28 12.21
N GLU A 23 -13.54 4.22 11.28
CA GLU A 23 -14.87 4.73 10.91
C GLU A 23 -15.66 3.77 9.99
N CYS A 24 -15.06 2.67 9.55
CA CYS A 24 -15.73 1.66 8.74
C CYS A 24 -16.35 0.56 9.62
N PRO A 25 -17.36 -0.18 9.11
CA PRO A 25 -17.92 -1.31 9.84
C PRO A 25 -16.84 -2.33 10.22
N PHE A 26 -16.76 -2.67 11.51
CA PHE A 26 -15.69 -3.51 12.08
C PHE A 26 -15.41 -4.79 11.28
N LYS A 27 -16.46 -5.50 10.85
CA LYS A 27 -16.36 -6.75 10.05
C LYS A 27 -15.59 -6.59 8.74
N THR A 28 -15.50 -5.37 8.21
CA THR A 28 -14.80 -5.06 6.96
C THR A 28 -13.31 -4.76 7.16
N VAL A 29 -12.92 -4.27 8.34
CA VAL A 29 -11.58 -3.71 8.57
C VAL A 29 -10.77 -4.44 9.63
N PHE A 30 -11.36 -5.33 10.43
CA PHE A 30 -10.67 -5.90 11.61
C PHE A 30 -9.37 -6.63 11.25
N GLU A 31 -9.36 -7.44 10.19
CA GLU A 31 -8.16 -8.18 9.75
C GLU A 31 -7.10 -7.21 9.24
N LEU A 32 -7.49 -6.21 8.44
CA LEU A 32 -6.59 -5.20 7.91
C LEU A 32 -5.96 -4.36 9.03
N ILE A 33 -6.76 -3.88 9.99
CA ILE A 33 -6.25 -3.13 11.14
C ILE A 33 -5.29 -4.00 11.97
N GLY A 34 -5.64 -5.27 12.22
CA GLY A 34 -4.77 -6.21 12.91
C GLY A 34 -3.42 -6.40 12.19
N LYS A 35 -3.47 -6.59 10.87
CA LYS A 35 -2.29 -6.71 10.00
C LYS A 35 -1.42 -5.45 10.04
N LEU A 36 -2.01 -4.26 9.91
CA LEU A 36 -1.28 -2.99 9.93
C LEU A 36 -0.64 -2.72 11.29
N ASN A 37 -1.33 -3.01 12.38
CA ASN A 37 -0.77 -2.88 13.73
C ASN A 37 0.41 -3.82 13.95
N HIS A 38 0.34 -5.05 13.45
CA HIS A 38 1.45 -5.98 13.52
C HIS A 38 2.68 -5.46 12.75
N GLN A 39 2.49 -5.00 11.52
CA GLN A 39 3.56 -4.40 10.71
C GLN A 39 4.15 -3.15 11.39
N ALA A 40 3.32 -2.28 11.96
CA ALA A 40 3.77 -1.10 12.68
C ALA A 40 4.65 -1.48 13.89
N HIS A 41 4.26 -2.51 14.64
CA HIS A 41 5.07 -3.03 15.74
C HIS A 41 6.44 -3.51 15.24
N LEU A 42 6.51 -4.24 14.12
CA LEU A 42 7.78 -4.67 13.55
C LEU A 42 8.66 -3.51 13.07
N HIS A 43 8.07 -2.45 12.52
CA HIS A 43 8.81 -1.35 11.91
C HIS A 43 9.22 -0.23 12.87
N PHE A 44 8.50 -0.03 13.97
CA PHE A 44 8.67 1.15 14.85
C PHE A 44 9.01 0.84 16.31
N THR A 45 9.09 -0.43 16.74
CA THR A 45 9.35 -0.76 18.16
C THR A 45 10.74 -0.33 18.65
N GLU A 46 11.75 -0.27 17.78
CA GLU A 46 13.15 0.03 18.16
C GLU A 46 13.65 1.40 17.67
N ILE A 47 12.78 2.22 17.06
CA ILE A 47 13.20 3.40 16.29
C ILE A 47 12.59 4.67 16.87
N SER A 48 13.44 5.57 17.35
CA SER A 48 13.03 6.86 17.93
C SER A 48 12.61 7.91 16.90
N ASP A 49 12.90 7.68 15.61
CA ASP A 49 12.57 8.63 14.54
C ASP A 49 11.26 8.23 13.83
N HIS A 50 10.19 8.88 14.25
CA HIS A 50 8.83 8.71 13.74
C HIS A 50 8.59 9.34 12.36
N THR A 51 9.57 10.08 11.83
CA THR A 51 9.48 10.70 10.49
C THR A 51 9.88 9.75 9.37
N LEU A 52 10.62 8.69 9.71
CA LEU A 52 11.02 7.65 8.76
C LEU A 52 9.80 6.93 8.20
N ARG A 53 9.72 6.89 6.88
CA ARG A 53 8.75 6.06 6.17
C ARG A 53 9.23 4.60 6.15
N ARG A 54 8.27 3.69 6.29
CA ARG A 54 8.49 2.25 6.34
C ARG A 54 7.51 1.55 5.40
N PRO A 55 7.91 0.42 4.79
CA PRO A 55 7.05 -0.33 3.89
C PRO A 55 5.93 -1.02 4.68
N PHE A 56 4.71 -0.93 4.17
CA PHE A 56 3.56 -1.70 4.61
C PHE A 56 2.99 -2.45 3.43
N GLU A 57 2.77 -3.75 3.60
CA GLU A 57 2.19 -4.60 2.57
C GLU A 57 0.67 -4.56 2.62
N PHE A 58 0.06 -4.30 1.47
CA PHE A 58 -1.37 -4.33 1.23
C PHE A 58 -1.68 -5.28 0.08
N THR A 59 -2.81 -5.97 0.12
CA THR A 59 -3.43 -6.43 -1.13
C THR A 59 -4.00 -5.22 -1.88
N GLU A 60 -4.20 -5.34 -3.18
CA GLU A 60 -4.85 -4.28 -3.97
C GLU A 60 -6.24 -3.91 -3.40
N GLN A 61 -7.01 -4.90 -2.93
CA GLN A 61 -8.31 -4.67 -2.30
C GLN A 61 -8.20 -3.94 -0.96
N GLU A 62 -7.21 -4.31 -0.13
CA GLU A 62 -6.94 -3.64 1.14
C GLU A 62 -6.52 -2.18 0.93
N LEU A 63 -5.69 -1.90 -0.09
CA LEU A 63 -5.29 -0.54 -0.44
C LEU A 63 -6.47 0.27 -0.96
N ALA A 64 -7.30 -0.32 -1.83
CA ALA A 64 -8.51 0.35 -2.33
C ALA A 64 -9.49 0.68 -1.20
N LEU A 65 -9.69 -0.25 -0.25
CA LEU A 65 -10.49 -0.01 0.95
C LEU A 65 -9.92 1.13 1.80
N SER A 66 -8.60 1.12 2.02
CA SER A 66 -7.85 2.14 2.75
C SER A 66 -8.02 3.53 2.14
N MET A 67 -7.84 3.66 0.82
CA MET A 67 -8.01 4.93 0.10
C MET A 67 -9.47 5.40 0.11
N LYS A 68 -10.43 4.47 0.01
CA LYS A 68 -11.86 4.79 0.12
C LYS A 68 -12.23 5.28 1.52
N ALA A 69 -11.64 4.70 2.56
CA ALA A 69 -11.85 5.14 3.93
C ALA A 69 -11.28 6.55 4.15
N LEU A 70 -10.05 6.79 3.70
CA LEU A 70 -9.39 8.11 3.76
C LEU A 70 -10.21 9.19 3.05
N GLY A 71 -10.80 8.88 1.89
CA GLY A 71 -11.66 9.82 1.15
C GLY A 71 -12.94 10.27 1.87
N ARG A 72 -13.25 9.72 3.05
CA ARG A 72 -14.39 10.15 3.89
C ARG A 72 -14.01 11.19 4.93
N LEU A 73 -12.72 11.37 5.20
CA LEU A 73 -12.22 12.37 6.15
C LEU A 73 -12.11 13.76 5.48
N PRO A 74 -11.99 14.84 6.28
CA PRO A 74 -11.79 16.19 5.76
C PRO A 74 -10.58 16.28 4.82
N TYR A 75 -10.77 16.88 3.64
CA TYR A 75 -9.78 16.94 2.56
C TYR A 75 -8.43 17.50 3.02
N GLU A 76 -8.43 18.53 3.86
CA GLU A 76 -7.24 19.20 4.38
C GLU A 76 -6.26 18.22 5.05
N HIS A 77 -6.77 17.15 5.67
CA HIS A 77 -5.95 16.18 6.39
C HIS A 77 -5.48 15.02 5.50
N VAL A 78 -6.25 14.63 4.49
CA VAL A 78 -5.99 13.38 3.74
C VAL A 78 -5.42 13.56 2.34
N HIS A 79 -5.53 14.76 1.75
CA HIS A 79 -5.17 14.96 0.34
C HIS A 79 -3.70 14.64 0.04
N GLN A 80 -2.78 14.98 0.94
CA GLN A 80 -1.36 14.68 0.77
C GLN A 80 -1.11 13.17 0.79
N LEU A 81 -1.70 12.46 1.76
CA LEU A 81 -1.58 11.01 1.87
C LEU A 81 -2.21 10.31 0.66
N LEU A 82 -3.44 10.67 0.27
CA LEU A 82 -4.10 10.11 -0.91
C LEU A 82 -3.28 10.30 -2.19
N ASN A 83 -2.70 11.48 -2.40
CA ASN A 83 -1.82 11.73 -3.53
C ASN A 83 -0.56 10.85 -3.48
N SER A 84 0.03 10.66 -2.30
CA SER A 84 1.17 9.77 -2.12
C SER A 84 0.81 8.30 -2.42
N LEU A 85 -0.31 7.81 -1.89
CA LEU A 85 -0.79 6.44 -2.11
C LEU A 85 -1.05 6.16 -3.59
N ASN A 86 -1.78 7.06 -4.27
CA ASN A 86 -2.05 6.94 -5.71
C ASN A 86 -0.76 6.86 -6.52
N ARG A 87 0.24 7.71 -6.19
CA ARG A 87 1.53 7.70 -6.88
C ARG A 87 2.28 6.38 -6.66
N GLN A 88 2.33 5.89 -5.42
CA GLN A 88 3.01 4.63 -5.08
C GLN A 88 2.34 3.42 -5.75
N GLN A 89 1.00 3.39 -5.78
CA GLN A 89 0.25 2.37 -6.50
C GLN A 89 0.54 2.42 -8.00
N ALA A 90 0.44 3.60 -8.63
CA ALA A 90 0.66 3.73 -10.07
C ALA A 90 2.08 3.29 -10.50
N LEU A 91 3.11 3.62 -9.73
CA LEU A 91 4.49 3.20 -9.99
C LEU A 91 4.63 1.67 -9.97
N GLN A 92 3.98 1.01 -9.01
CA GLN A 92 4.00 -0.44 -8.92
C GLN A 92 3.22 -1.07 -10.07
N LEU A 93 2.02 -0.57 -10.38
CA LEU A 93 1.20 -1.05 -11.49
C LEU A 93 1.97 -0.99 -12.83
N GLN A 94 2.66 0.12 -13.10
CA GLN A 94 3.46 0.32 -14.32
C GLN A 94 4.70 -0.59 -14.41
N THR A 95 5.33 -0.92 -13.28
CA THR A 95 6.54 -1.74 -13.26
C THR A 95 6.26 -3.19 -13.64
N GLU A 96 5.05 -3.69 -13.38
CA GLU A 96 4.65 -5.05 -13.76
C GLU A 96 4.19 -5.19 -15.21
N ASP A 97 3.51 -4.18 -15.78
CA ASP A 97 3.10 -4.20 -17.19
C ASP A 97 4.32 -4.24 -18.15
N ASN A 98 5.44 -3.64 -17.75
CA ASN A 98 6.70 -3.68 -18.51
C ASN A 98 7.47 -5.02 -18.37
N HIS A 99 6.97 -5.99 -17.59
CA HIS A 99 7.64 -7.28 -17.38
C HIS A 99 6.89 -8.49 -17.97
N THR A 100 6.25 -8.32 -19.12
CA THR A 100 5.91 -9.46 -20.01
C THR A 100 7.05 -9.72 -21.01
N PRO A 101 7.98 -10.67 -20.76
CA PRO A 101 8.86 -11.15 -21.81
C PRO A 101 8.04 -12.08 -22.72
N GLY A 102 7.58 -11.55 -23.86
CA GLY A 102 7.05 -12.35 -24.94
C GLY A 102 8.07 -13.39 -25.41
N HIS A 103 7.71 -14.66 -25.30
CA HIS A 103 8.52 -15.82 -25.67
C HIS A 103 8.68 -15.93 -27.19
N SER A 104 9.94 -16.08 -27.63
CA SER A 104 10.41 -16.87 -28.78
C SER A 104 10.00 -16.53 -30.23
N ARG A 105 11.02 -16.28 -31.07
CA ARG A 105 11.10 -16.96 -32.38
C ARG A 105 12.53 -17.42 -32.68
N LYS A 106 12.67 -18.76 -32.70
CA LYS A 106 13.76 -19.56 -33.27
C LYS A 106 14.20 -19.07 -34.66
N LYS A 107 15.50 -19.14 -34.94
CA LYS A 107 16.10 -19.78 -36.12
C LYS A 107 17.37 -20.50 -35.63
N HIS A 108 17.38 -21.84 -35.51
CA HIS A 108 17.83 -22.79 -36.55
C HIS A 108 19.09 -22.26 -37.27
N ALA A 109 20.29 -22.72 -36.88
CA ALA A 109 20.96 -23.97 -37.27
C ALA A 109 21.84 -23.78 -38.52
N ASP A 110 23.11 -24.17 -38.36
CA ASP A 110 24.05 -24.64 -39.39
C ASP A 110 24.55 -23.65 -40.47
N HIS A 111 25.80 -23.18 -40.34
CA HIS A 111 26.95 -23.54 -41.18
C HIS A 111 28.23 -22.82 -40.71
#